data_AF-A0A7C3XSN6-F1
#
_entry.id   AF-A0A7C3XSN6-F1
#
_cell.length_a   1.000
_cell.length_b   1.000
_cell.length_c   1.000
_cell.angle_alpha   90.00
_cell.angle_beta   90.00
_cell.angle_gamma   90.00
#
_symmetry.space_group_name_H-M   'P 1'
#
loop_
_entity.id
_entity.type
_entity.pdbx_description
1 polymer ?
#
loop_
_entity_poly.entity_id
_entity_poly.type
_entity_poly.pdbx_seq_one_letter_code
_entity_poly.pdbx_strand_id
1 'polypeptide(L)' 'MATTDKFPVVFLDRDGTIIVDKIFLNNPDEIEFLYGVIDGLKKLYDAGFKLVVVTNQSGIARG' A
#
# COMPACT_ATOMS: atom_id res chain seq x y z
N MET A 1 13.67 20.56 24.39
CA MET A 1 14.07 19.80 23.18
C MET A 1 12.99 18.75 22.95
N ALA A 2 12.23 18.83 21.85
CA ALA A 2 11.30 17.77 21.51
C ALA A 2 12.11 16.54 21.08
N THR A 3 11.89 15.40 21.71
CA THR A 3 12.46 14.12 21.29
C THR A 3 11.80 13.72 19.99
N THR A 4 12.57 13.60 18.91
CA THR A 4 12.04 13.07 17.64
C THR A 4 11.92 11.57 17.79
N ASP A 5 10.74 11.09 18.20
CA ASP A 5 10.48 9.66 18.27
C ASP A 5 10.60 9.05 16.88
N LYS A 6 11.59 8.15 16.74
CA LYS A 6 11.80 7.39 15.51
C LYS A 6 10.97 6.12 15.57
N PHE A 7 10.19 5.90 14.54
CA PHE A 7 9.41 4.67 14.34
C PHE A 7 9.83 3.99 13.03
N PRO A 8 9.76 2.65 12.95
CA PRO A 8 10.05 1.95 11.72
C PRO A 8 8.92 2.16 10.70
N VAL A 9 9.28 2.15 9.41
CA VAL A 9 8.36 2.40 8.30
C VAL A 9 8.50 1.28 7.28
N VAL A 10 7.37 0.79 6.76
CA VAL A 10 7.33 -0.10 5.59
C VAL A 10 6.76 0.68 4.41
N PHE A 11 7.56 0.77 3.35
CA PHE A 11 7.12 1.31 2.06
C PHE A 11 6.59 0.17 1.19
N LEU A 12 5.41 0.36 0.61
CA LEU A 12 4.67 -0.67 -0.11
C LEU A 12 4.27 -0.15 -1.49
N ASP A 13 4.41 -0.97 -2.52
CA ASP A 13 3.71 -0.71 -3.77
C ASP A 13 2.21 -1.06 -3.63
N ARG A 14 1.37 -0.58 -4.56
CA ARG A 14 -0.06 -0.86 -4.59
C ARG A 14 -0.38 -2.08 -5.46
N ASP A 15 -0.08 -1.99 -6.75
CA ASP A 15 -0.46 -2.99 -7.75
C ASP A 15 0.50 -4.19 -7.69
N GLY A 16 -0.03 -5.41 -7.58
CA GLY A 16 0.77 -6.63 -7.40
C GLY A 16 1.36 -6.82 -6.01
N THR A 17 1.14 -5.87 -5.09
CA THR A 17 1.60 -5.94 -3.68
C THR A 17 0.44 -5.87 -2.68
N ILE A 18 -0.47 -4.89 -2.83
CA ILE A 18 -1.67 -4.73 -1.99
C ILE A 18 -2.90 -5.25 -2.73
N ILE A 19 -3.03 -4.90 -4.00
CA ILE A 19 -4.15 -5.31 -4.84
C ILE A 19 -3.66 -6.13 -6.03
N VAL A 20 -4.55 -6.91 -6.63
CA VAL A 20 -4.27 -7.63 -7.88
C VAL A 20 -3.84 -6.63 -8.95
N ASP A 21 -2.71 -6.88 -9.62
CA ASP A 21 -2.25 -6.06 -10.75
C ASP A 21 -3.19 -6.27 -11.95
N LYS A 22 -4.02 -5.26 -12.21
CA LYS A 22 -4.92 -5.20 -13.36
C LYS A 22 -4.43 -4.09 -14.27
N ILE A 23 -4.13 -4.45 -15.52
CA ILE A 23 -3.68 -3.48 -16.53
C ILE A 23 -4.78 -2.42 -16.69
N PHE A 24 -4.44 -1.16 -16.43
CA PHE A 24 -5.34 0.01 -16.51
C PHE A 24 -6.54 -0.02 -15.56
N LEU A 25 -6.36 -0.48 -14.32
CA LEU A 25 -7.39 -0.33 -13.27
C LEU A 25 -7.76 1.15 -13.07
N ASN A 26 -8.90 1.55 -13.63
CA ASN A 26 -9.47 2.91 -13.53
C ASN A 26 -10.85 2.94 -12.85
N ASN A 27 -11.41 1.77 -12.53
CA ASN A 27 -12.65 1.60 -11.79
C ASN A 27 -12.35 1.10 -10.36
N PRO A 28 -12.62 1.89 -9.30
CA PRO A 28 -12.43 1.47 -7.91
C PRO A 28 -13.22 0.22 -7.51
N ASP A 29 -14.37 -0.03 -8.14
CA ASP A 29 -15.22 -1.20 -7.83
C ASP A 29 -14.58 -2.52 -8.27
N GLU A 30 -13.54 -2.46 -9.11
CA GLU A 30 -12.78 -3.61 -9.57
C GLU A 30 -11.54 -3.90 -8.69
N ILE A 31 -11.35 -3.18 -7.59
CA ILE A 31 -10.25 -3.43 -6.66
C ILE A 31 -10.43 -4.80 -5.99
N GLU A 32 -9.41 -5.65 -6.11
CA GLU A 32 -9.33 -6.94 -5.43
C GLU A 32 -8.05 -7.01 -4.61
N PHE A 33 -8.17 -7.29 -3.32
CA PHE A 33 -7.01 -7.48 -2.45
C PHE A 33 -6.33 -8.82 -2.70
N LEU A 34 -4.99 -8.83 -2.64
CA LEU A 34 -4.24 -10.09 -2.65
C LEU A 34 -4.55 -10.90 -1.39
N TYR A 35 -4.58 -12.23 -1.52
CA TYR A 35 -4.90 -13.13 -0.42
C TYR A 35 -3.98 -12.90 0.79
N GLY A 36 -4.57 -12.71 1.97
CA GLY A 36 -3.86 -12.52 3.24
C GLY A 36 -3.18 -11.15 3.41
N VAL A 37 -3.26 -10.24 2.44
CA VAL A 37 -2.56 -8.96 2.51
C VAL A 37 -3.06 -8.08 3.65
N ILE A 38 -4.38 -8.06 3.89
CA ILE A 38 -4.98 -7.28 4.98
C ILE A 38 -4.45 -7.75 6.33
N ASP A 39 -4.36 -9.06 6.55
CA ASP A 39 -3.81 -9.63 7.78
C ASP A 39 -2.33 -9.32 7.94
N GLY A 40 -1.56 -9.35 6.85
CA GLY A 40 -0.15 -8.97 6.82
C GLY A 40 0.08 -7.51 7.19
N LEU A 41 -0.68 -6.60 6.58
CA LEU A 41 -0.62 -5.16 6.88
C LEU A 41 -1.02 -4.89 8.33
N LYS A 42 -2.06 -5.58 8.84
CA LYS A 42 -2.48 -5.47 10.24
C LYS A 42 -1.36 -5.89 11.20
N LYS A 43 -0.69 -7.01 10.94
CA LYS A 43 0.45 -7.48 11.75
C LYS A 43 1.60 -6.47 11.78
N LEU A 44 1.91 -5.84 10.64
CA LEU A 44 2.95 -4.80 10.58
C LEU A 44 2.53 -3.55 11.38
N TYR A 45 1.28 -3.12 11.25
CA TYR A 45 0.74 -2.00 12.01
C TYR A 45 0.79 -2.27 13.52
N ASP A 46 0.30 -3.44 13.95
CA ASP A 46 0.28 -3.87 15.36
C ASP A 46 1.70 -4.02 15.93
N ALA A 47 2.70 -4.30 15.09
CA ALA A 47 4.11 -4.34 15.46
C ALA A 47 4.79 -2.95 15.55
N GLY A 48 4.03 -1.86 15.36
CA GLY A 48 4.53 -0.49 15.52
C GLY A 48 5.13 0.13 14.26
N PHE A 49 4.97 -0.51 13.09
CA PHE A 49 5.38 0.09 11.83
C PHE A 49 4.35 1.14 11.37
N LYS A 50 4.84 2.20 10.73
CA LYS A 50 4.00 3.01 9.85
C LYS A 50 4.03 2.43 8.45
N LEU A 51 2.88 2.37 7.81
CA LEU A 51 2.72 1.85 6.46
C LEU A 51 2.57 3.04 5.51
N VAL A 52 3.41 3.09 4.47
CA VAL A 52 3.38 4.15 3.47
C VAL A 52 3.29 3.50 2.10
N VAL A 53 2.22 3.79 1.36
CA VAL A 53 2.08 3.33 -0.01
C VAL A 53 2.81 4.29 -0.94
N VAL A 54 3.69 3.74 -1.78
CA VAL A 54 4.44 4.46 -2.81
C VAL A 54 4.19 3.72 -4.12
N THR A 55 3.44 4.33 -5.03
CA THR A 55 3.02 3.67 -6.27
C THR A 55 3.10 4.64 -7.46
N ASN A 56 3.54 4.12 -8.61
CA ASN A 56 3.55 4.86 -9.86
C ASN A 56 2.25 4.60 -10.62
N GLN A 57 1.35 5.59 -10.63
CA GLN A 57 0.08 5.50 -11.35
C GLN A 57 0.22 6.01 -12.79
N SER A 58 0.89 5.22 -13.63
CA SER A 58 1.15 5.58 -15.04
C SER A 58 -0.12 5.77 -15.89
N GLY A 59 -1.24 5.19 -15.46
CA GLY A 59 -2.56 5.36 -16.08
C GLY A 59 -3.09 6.80 -15.99
N ILE A 60 -2.73 7.56 -14.95
CA ILE A 60 -3.20 8.95 -14.76
C ILE A 60 -2.83 9.85 -15.95
N ALA A 61 -1.65 9.64 -16.53
CA ALA A 61 -1.19 10.44 -17.67
C ALA A 61 -1.88 10.04 -19.00
N ARG A 62 -2.67 8.96 -19.02
CA ARG A 62 -3.28 8.40 -20.23
C ARG A 62 -4.79 8.69 -20.37
N GLY A 63 -5.42 9.28 -19.36
CA GLY A 63 -6.84 9.67 -19.38
C GLY A 63 -7.62 9.12 -18.20
#